data_AF-A0A6N2LK02-F1
#
_entry.id   AF-A0A6N2LK02-F1
#
_cell.length_a   1.000
_cell.length_b   1.000
_cell.length_c   1.000
_cell.angle_alpha   90.00
_cell.angle_beta   90.00
_cell.angle_gamma   90.00
#
_symmetry.space_group_name_H-M   'P 1'
#
loop_
_entity.id
_entity.type
_entity.pdbx_description
1 polymer ?
#
loop_
_entity_poly.entity_id
_entity_poly.type
_entity_poly.pdbx_seq_one_letter_code
_entity_poly.pdbx_strand_id
1 'polypeptide(L)'
;MTVEDEGKAIEKRNVLVGIRIDSQSRELLSWAIVKVAEPGDCVIAVHVCGSSGHALRDKPLLDSYLEVYDGLCSMKKVGLTGHLARGISVRRTLVREARNHTAVAIVVGISGQGALS
;
A
#
# COMPACT_ATOMS: atom_id res chain seq x y z
N MET A 1 32.88 -30.29 11.08
CA MET A 1 32.49 -28.92 11.44
C MET A 1 31.90 -28.29 10.21
N THR A 2 30.60 -28.46 10.01
CA THR A 2 29.83 -27.78 8.97
C THR A 2 29.24 -26.54 9.60
N VAL A 3 29.74 -25.38 9.19
CA VAL A 3 29.14 -24.09 9.53
C VAL A 3 27.84 -24.00 8.75
N GLU A 4 26.72 -24.12 9.45
CA GLU A 4 25.39 -23.89 8.89
C GLU A 4 25.22 -22.37 8.80
N ASP A 5 25.12 -21.90 7.56
CA ASP A 5 24.81 -20.53 7.17
C ASP A 5 23.43 -20.15 7.72
N GLU A 6 23.40 -19.42 8.84
CA GLU A 6 22.20 -18.78 9.33
C GLU A 6 21.84 -17.62 8.39
N GLY A 7 21.22 -17.98 7.26
CA GLY A 7 20.50 -17.05 6.42
C GLY A 7 19.39 -16.40 7.23
N LYS A 8 19.71 -15.27 7.87
CA LYS A 8 18.76 -14.37 8.52
C LYS A 8 17.59 -14.17 7.57
N ALA A 9 16.45 -14.80 7.84
CA ALA A 9 15.22 -14.55 7.10
C ALA A 9 15.00 -13.05 7.15
N ILE A 10 15.19 -12.37 6.02
CA ILE A 10 14.92 -10.94 5.93
C ILE A 10 13.41 -10.83 6.11
N GLU A 11 12.97 -10.46 7.31
CA GLU A 11 11.56 -10.21 7.57
C GLU A 11 11.10 -9.13 6.60
N LYS A 12 10.24 -9.54 5.66
CA LYS A 12 9.67 -8.65 4.66
C LYS A 12 8.82 -7.62 5.39
N ARG A 13 9.26 -6.37 5.43
CA ARG A 13 8.49 -5.29 6.06
C ARG A 13 7.39 -4.82 5.12
N ASN A 14 6.23 -4.56 5.68
CA ASN A 14 5.08 -4.07 4.93
C ASN A 14 4.89 -2.57 5.17
N VAL A 15 4.79 -1.80 4.09
CA VAL A 15 4.43 -0.37 4.11
C VAL A 15 3.02 -0.25 3.56
N LEU A 16 2.08 0.15 4.41
CA LEU A 16 0.69 0.29 4.00
C LEU A 16 0.45 1.69 3.45
N VAL A 17 -0.16 1.80 2.28
CA VAL A 17 -0.49 3.08 1.65
C VAL A 17 -1.99 3.15 1.45
N GLY A 18 -2.65 4.10 2.12
CA GLY A 18 -4.07 4.35 1.92
C GLY A 18 -4.30 5.15 0.64
N ILE A 19 -5.03 4.57 -0.31
CA ILE A 19 -5.27 5.18 -1.63
C ILE A 19 -6.75 5.34 -1.97
N ARG A 20 -7.03 6.35 -2.77
CA ARG A 20 -8.22 6.42 -3.62
C ARG A 20 -7.79 6.00 -5.02
N ILE A 21 -8.71 5.43 -5.81
CA ILE A 21 -8.43 5.11 -7.21
C ILE A 21 -8.58 6.42 -8.01
N ASP A 22 -7.65 7.34 -7.84
CA ASP A 22 -7.62 8.67 -8.46
C ASP A 22 -6.19 9.13 -8.78
N SER A 23 -6.05 10.23 -9.51
CA SER A 23 -4.74 10.75 -9.92
C SER A 23 -3.89 11.24 -8.75
N GLN A 24 -4.49 11.83 -7.71
CA GLN A 24 -3.76 12.34 -6.54
C GLN A 24 -3.06 11.22 -5.77
N SER A 25 -3.74 10.09 -5.62
CA SER A 25 -3.17 8.92 -4.95
C SER A 25 -2.04 8.28 -5.75
N ARG A 26 -1.88 8.61 -7.05
CA ARG A 26 -0.80 8.07 -7.88
C ARG A 26 0.55 8.62 -7.48
N GLU A 27 0.59 9.92 -7.18
CA GLU A 27 1.80 10.59 -6.71
C GLU A 27 2.19 10.09 -5.31
N LEU A 28 1.21 9.93 -4.41
CA LEU A 28 1.43 9.37 -3.08
C LEU A 28 2.02 7.96 -3.15
N LEU A 29 1.45 7.09 -3.99
CA LEU A 29 1.91 5.72 -4.14
C LEU A 29 3.31 5.66 -4.76
N SER A 30 3.58 6.47 -5.80
CA SER A 30 4.91 6.62 -6.38
C SER A 30 5.93 7.06 -5.33
N TRP A 31 5.59 8.09 -4.54
CA TRP A 31 6.43 8.60 -3.48
C TRP A 31 6.72 7.55 -2.41
N ALA A 32 5.71 6.77 -1.99
CA ALA A 32 5.88 5.68 -1.03
C ALA A 32 6.85 4.60 -1.54
N ILE A 33 6.69 4.15 -2.79
CA ILE A 33 7.59 3.17 -3.42
C ILE A 33 9.01 3.72 -3.53
N VAL A 34 9.17 5.01 -3.85
CA VAL A 34 10.48 5.58 -4.12
C VAL A 34 11.24 5.97 -2.86
N LYS A 35 10.54 6.48 -1.84
CA LYS A 35 11.13 7.16 -0.68
C LYS A 35 10.91 6.44 0.65
N VAL A 36 9.84 5.67 0.80
CA VAL A 36 9.51 5.00 2.07
C VAL A 36 9.95 3.54 2.05
N ALA A 37 9.65 2.83 0.96
CA ALA A 37 10.03 1.43 0.83
C ALA A 37 11.51 1.25 0.50
N GLU A 38 12.15 0.33 1.20
CA GLU A 38 13.51 -0.13 0.92
C GLU A 38 13.48 -1.41 0.06
N PRO A 39 14.57 -1.72 -0.69
CA PRO A 39 14.68 -2.98 -1.42
C PRO A 39 14.39 -4.19 -0.53
N GLY A 40 13.44 -5.04 -0.93
CA GLY A 40 12.97 -6.19 -0.16
C GLY A 40 11.64 -5.95 0.58
N ASP A 41 11.19 -4.71 0.75
CA ASP A 41 9.91 -4.40 1.38
C ASP A 41 8.70 -4.72 0.46
N CYS A 42 7.50 -4.78 1.05
CA CYS A 42 6.23 -4.83 0.34
C CYS A 42 5.41 -3.56 0.57
N VAL A 43 5.04 -2.86 -0.48
CA VAL A 43 4.02 -1.81 -0.44
C VAL A 43 2.64 -2.45 -0.62
N ILE A 44 1.74 -2.17 0.31
CA ILE A 44 0.35 -2.65 0.29
C ILE A 44 -0.57 -1.45 0.05
N ALA A 45 -1.05 -1.30 -1.18
CA ALA A 45 -1.97 -0.25 -1.58
C ALA A 45 -3.40 -0.62 -1.15
N VAL A 46 -3.91 0.05 -0.12
CA VAL A 46 -5.22 -0.23 0.47
C VAL A 46 -6.24 0.79 0.00
N HIS A 47 -7.28 0.30 -0.68
CA HIS A 47 -8.47 1.08 -1.00
C HIS A 47 -9.63 0.66 -0.09
N VAL A 48 -10.28 1.63 0.57
CA VAL A 48 -11.40 1.37 1.50
C VAL A 48 -12.74 1.55 0.79
N CYS A 49 -13.51 0.47 0.67
CA CYS A 49 -14.84 0.46 0.09
C CYS A 49 -15.92 0.62 1.18
N GLY A 50 -16.85 1.56 0.98
CA GLY A 50 -17.95 1.84 1.91
C GLY A 50 -19.15 0.89 1.79
N SER A 51 -19.35 0.22 0.66
CA SER A 51 -20.45 -0.73 0.44
C SER A 51 -20.02 -1.96 -0.37
N SER A 52 -20.74 -3.06 -0.19
CA SER A 52 -20.42 -4.36 -0.80
C SER A 52 -20.51 -4.36 -2.33
N GLY A 53 -21.41 -3.56 -2.91
CA GLY A 53 -21.59 -3.44 -4.36
C GLY A 53 -20.43 -2.74 -5.08
N HIS A 54 -19.69 -1.88 -4.39
CA HIS A 54 -18.53 -1.18 -4.95
C HIS A 54 -17.29 -2.10 -4.96
N ALA A 55 -17.07 -2.88 -3.90
CA ALA A 55 -15.89 -3.74 -3.79
C ALA A 55 -15.70 -4.74 -4.95
N LEU A 56 -16.79 -5.23 -5.57
CA LEU A 56 -16.69 -6.15 -6.71
C LEU A 56 -16.25 -5.44 -8.01
N ARG A 57 -16.61 -4.16 -8.16
CA ARG A 57 -16.21 -3.31 -9.29
C ARG A 57 -14.83 -2.71 -9.10
N ASP A 58 -14.44 -2.47 -7.84
CA ASP A 58 -13.20 -1.79 -7.50
C ASP A 58 -11.97 -2.68 -7.70
N LYS A 59 -12.13 -4.02 -7.72
CA LYS A 59 -10.99 -4.95 -7.89
C LYS A 59 -10.29 -4.82 -9.25
N PRO A 60 -10.97 -4.98 -10.40
CA PRO A 60 -10.32 -4.79 -11.70
C PRO A 60 -9.81 -3.34 -11.89
N LEU A 61 -10.47 -2.36 -11.28
CA LEU A 61 -10.01 -0.97 -11.30
C LEU A 61 -8.72 -0.79 -10.51
N LEU A 62 -8.60 -1.44 -9.35
CA LEU A 62 -7.39 -1.42 -8.54
C LEU A 62 -6.24 -2.15 -9.24
N ASP A 63 -6.49 -3.32 -9.82
CA ASP A 63 -5.46 -4.10 -10.53
C ASP A 63 -4.88 -3.29 -11.70
N SER A 64 -5.74 -2.74 -12.56
CA SER A 64 -5.32 -1.85 -13.67
C SER A 64 -4.68 -0.54 -13.20
N TYR A 65 -5.10 -0.01 -12.03
CA TYR A 65 -4.49 1.17 -11.44
C TYR A 65 -3.03 0.91 -11.02
N LEU A 66 -2.73 -0.30 -10.53
CA LEU A 66 -1.43 -0.70 -10.01
C LEU A 66 -0.44 -1.19 -11.08
N GLU A 67 -0.94 -1.76 -12.19
CA GLU A 67 -0.12 -2.30 -13.28
C GLU A 67 0.95 -1.32 -13.79
N VAL A 68 0.64 -0.01 -13.82
CA VAL A 68 1.59 1.01 -14.28
C VAL A 68 2.84 1.14 -13.39
N TYR A 69 2.82 0.58 -12.18
CA TYR A 69 3.93 0.64 -11.23
C TYR A 69 4.88 -0.56 -11.32
N ASP A 70 4.59 -1.58 -12.13
CA ASP A 70 5.39 -2.81 -12.22
C ASP A 70 6.86 -2.51 -12.59
N GLY A 71 7.07 -1.60 -13.54
CA GLY A 71 8.43 -1.15 -13.92
C GLY A 71 9.17 -0.44 -12.78
N LEU A 72 8.46 0.43 -12.04
CA LEU A 72 9.03 1.15 -10.89
C LEU A 72 9.38 0.20 -9.74
N CYS A 73 8.49 -0.74 -9.44
CA CYS A 73 8.65 -1.75 -8.39
C CYS A 73 9.82 -2.69 -8.72
N SER A 74 9.93 -3.12 -9.98
CA SER A 74 11.05 -3.95 -10.46
C SER A 74 12.38 -3.23 -10.31
N MET A 75 12.45 -1.96 -10.70
CA MET A 75 13.66 -1.15 -10.55
C MET A 75 14.06 -0.93 -9.08
N LYS A 76 13.07 -0.73 -8.20
CA LYS A 76 13.30 -0.50 -6.77
C LYS A 76 13.46 -1.78 -5.95
N LYS A 77 13.22 -2.96 -6.55
CA LYS A 77 13.20 -4.26 -5.88
C LYS A 77 12.22 -4.28 -4.69
N VAL A 78 11.06 -3.66 -4.90
CA VAL A 78 9.97 -3.55 -3.91
C VAL A 78 8.78 -4.32 -4.45
N GLY A 79 8.11 -5.11 -3.59
CA GLY A 79 6.85 -5.73 -3.95
C GLY A 79 5.69 -4.72 -3.86
N LEU A 80 4.70 -4.83 -4.74
CA LEU A 80 3.48 -4.02 -4.67
C LEU A 80 2.26 -4.94 -4.75
N THR A 81 1.30 -4.73 -3.85
CA THR A 81 0.04 -5.47 -3.87
C THR A 81 -1.15 -4.53 -3.64
N GLY A 82 -2.27 -4.85 -4.29
CA GLY A 82 -3.55 -4.17 -4.07
C GLY A 82 -4.40 -4.88 -3.04
N HIS A 83 -5.01 -4.13 -2.12
CA HIS A 83 -5.90 -4.66 -1.11
C HIS A 83 -7.19 -3.82 -1.00
N LEU A 84 -8.34 -4.48 -1.16
CA LEU A 84 -9.65 -3.87 -0.96
C LEU A 84 -10.15 -4.15 0.45
N ALA A 85 -10.23 -3.11 1.27
CA ALA A 85 -10.70 -3.21 2.63
C ALA A 85 -12.14 -2.69 2.74
N ARG A 86 -12.98 -3.39 3.50
CA ARG A 86 -14.35 -2.93 3.77
C ARG A 86 -14.41 -2.17 5.08
N GLY A 87 -15.07 -1.02 5.07
CA GLY A 87 -15.45 -0.33 6.29
C GLY A 87 -16.03 1.06 6.08
N ILE A 88 -16.74 1.53 7.10
CA ILE A 88 -17.45 2.82 7.08
C ILE A 88 -16.47 3.98 7.31
N SER A 89 -15.44 3.77 8.13
CA SER A 89 -14.44 4.79 8.44
C SER A 89 -13.11 4.42 7.79
N VAL A 90 -12.68 5.23 6.81
CA VAL A 90 -11.39 5.06 6.12
C VAL A 90 -10.24 4.98 7.11
N ARG A 91 -10.15 5.94 8.05
CA ARG A 91 -9.08 5.98 9.05
C ARG A 91 -9.06 4.71 9.92
N ARG A 92 -10.21 4.31 10.47
CA ARG A 92 -10.29 3.12 11.34
C ARG A 92 -9.95 1.84 10.57
N THR A 93 -10.42 1.74 9.33
CA THR A 93 -10.11 0.60 8.46
C THR A 93 -8.63 0.53 8.11
N LEU A 94 -7.99 1.64 7.74
CA LEU A 94 -6.55 1.66 7.45
C LEU A 94 -5.72 1.24 8.66
N VAL A 95 -6.04 1.72 9.86
CA VAL A 95 -5.37 1.31 11.10
C VAL A 95 -5.56 -0.19 11.37
N ARG A 96 -6.76 -0.72 11.12
CA ARG A 96 -7.03 -2.16 11.25
C ARG A 96 -6.20 -2.96 10.25
N GLU A 97 -6.20 -2.57 8.98
CA GLU A 97 -5.44 -3.31 7.96
C GLU A 97 -3.93 -3.21 8.17
N ALA A 98 -3.43 -2.09 8.71
CA ALA A 98 -2.02 -1.98 9.06
C ALA A 98 -1.60 -3.00 10.12
N ARG A 99 -2.45 -3.22 11.12
CA ARG A 99 -2.22 -4.27 12.13
C ARG A 99 -2.30 -5.67 11.52
N ASN A 100 -3.29 -5.93 10.68
CA ASN A 100 -3.47 -7.24 10.02
C ASN A 100 -2.28 -7.61 9.13
N HIS A 101 -1.66 -6.63 8.49
CA HIS A 101 -0.52 -6.83 7.61
C HIS A 101 0.83 -6.52 8.30
N THR A 102 0.86 -6.43 9.64
CA THR A 102 2.08 -6.13 10.42
C THR A 102 2.89 -4.97 9.81
N ALA A 103 2.19 -3.93 9.36
CA ALA A 103 2.79 -2.83 8.64
C ALA A 103 3.66 -1.98 9.57
N VAL A 104 4.89 -1.69 9.13
CA VAL A 104 5.85 -0.87 9.89
C VAL A 104 5.55 0.62 9.77
N ALA A 105 4.82 1.01 8.73
CA ALA A 105 4.39 2.38 8.49
C ALA A 105 3.04 2.42 7.77
N ILE A 106 2.29 3.49 8.01
CA ILE A 106 1.09 3.84 7.26
C ILE A 106 1.34 5.18 6.57
N VAL A 107 1.23 5.19 5.25
CA VAL A 107 1.34 6.39 4.41
C VAL A 107 -0.07 6.78 3.95
N VAL A 108 -0.44 8.04 4.13
CA VAL A 108 -1.73 8.59 3.72
C VAL A 108 -1.54 9.94 3.05
N GLY A 109 -2.47 10.30 2.16
CA GLY A 109 -2.50 11.61 1.54
C GLY A 109 -3.01 12.69 2.50
N ILE A 110 -2.61 13.93 2.27
CA ILE A 110 -3.18 15.10 2.93
C ILE A 110 -4.46 15.52 2.19
N SER A 111 -5.59 15.61 2.88
CA SER A 111 -6.82 16.19 2.32
C SER A 111 -6.77 17.71 2.44
N GLY A 112 -6.99 18.43 1.34
CA GLY A 112 -6.94 19.90 1.28
C GLY A 112 -8.01 20.69 2.06
N GLN A 113 -8.67 20.12 3.07
CA GLN A 113 -9.65 20.84 3.90
C GLN A 113 -9.01 21.73 4.99
N GLY A 114 -7.68 21.94 4.94
CA GLY A 114 -6.95 22.82 5.85
C GLY A 114 -6.30 24.04 5.17
N ALA A 115 -6.53 24.27 3.87
CA ALA A 115 -6.18 25.56 3.29
C ALA A 115 -7.26 26.56 3.73
N LEU A 116 -6.92 27.33 4.77
CA LEU A 116 -7.72 28.42 5.33
C LEU A 116 -8.33 29.26 4.20
N SER A 117 -9.65 29.12 4.01
CA SER A 117 -10.48 30.07 3.27
C SER A 117 -11.17 30.98 4.26
#